data_AF-A0A6A6F1X3-F1
#
_entry.id   AF-A0A6A6F1X3-F1
#
_cell.length_a   1.000
_cell.length_b   1.000
_cell.length_c   1.000
_cell.angle_alpha   90.00
_cell.angle_beta   90.00
_cell.angle_gamma   90.00
#
_symmetry.space_group_name_H-M   'P 1'
#
loop_
_entity.id
_entity.type
_entity.pdbx_description
1 polymer ?
#
loop_
_entity_poly.entity_id
_entity_poly.type
_entity_poly.pdbx_seq_one_letter_code
_entity_poly.pdbx_strand_id
1 'polypeptide(L)'
;MSASLAPECNEVKERYDSCFLKWYSEKFIRGTAKTDECEPLFKQYKECLGKALKERGIDTMLEEARADNKENDLEYMKPSPKAT
;
A
#
# COMPACT_ATOMS: atom_id res chain seq x y z
N MET A 1 -3.23 -16.06 -5.09
CA MET A 1 -3.10 -14.58 -5.07
C MET A 1 -3.00 -14.07 -6.49
N SER A 2 -3.36 -12.81 -6.74
CA SER A 2 -3.22 -12.22 -8.08
C SER A 2 -1.74 -12.05 -8.43
N ALA A 3 -1.41 -12.16 -9.72
CA ALA A 3 -0.07 -11.85 -10.20
C ALA A 3 0.21 -10.35 -10.08
N SER A 4 1.48 -10.00 -9.88
CA SER A 4 1.99 -8.65 -10.04
C SER A 4 2.07 -8.28 -11.52
N LEU A 5 2.08 -6.96 -11.80
CA LEU A 5 2.38 -6.43 -13.13
C LEU A 5 3.77 -6.85 -13.63
N ALA A 6 4.72 -7.00 -12.70
CA ALA A 6 6.09 -7.44 -12.93
C ALA A 6 6.25 -8.86 -12.35
N PRO A 7 6.45 -9.91 -13.18
CA PRO A 7 6.58 -11.29 -12.71
C PRO A 7 7.66 -11.50 -11.65
N GLU A 8 8.75 -10.75 -11.73
CA GLU A 8 9.86 -10.74 -10.79
C GLU A 8 9.45 -10.27 -9.38
N CYS A 9 8.35 -9.52 -9.25
CA CYS A 9 7.82 -9.06 -7.97
C CYS A 9 6.75 -10.01 -7.39
N ASN A 10 6.39 -11.11 -8.07
CA ASN A 10 5.30 -12.00 -7.64
C ASN A 10 5.54 -12.61 -6.25
N GLU A 11 6.75 -13.08 -5.98
CA GLU A 11 7.06 -13.73 -4.70
C GLU A 11 6.94 -12.75 -3.52
N VAL A 12 7.50 -11.54 -3.67
CA VAL A 12 7.43 -10.51 -2.62
C VAL A 12 6.00 -10.01 -2.45
N LYS A 13 5.23 -9.89 -3.55
CA LYS A 13 3.80 -9.57 -3.51
C LYS A 13 3.02 -10.60 -2.71
N GLU A 14 3.22 -11.89 -2.98
CA GLU A 14 2.48 -12.97 -2.31
C GLU A 14 2.73 -12.97 -0.79
N ARG A 15 3.99 -12.76 -0.38
CA ARG A 15 4.35 -12.63 1.04
C ARG A 15 3.68 -11.42 1.69
N TYR A 16 3.71 -10.26 1.02
CA TYR A 16 3.05 -9.04 1.50
C TYR A 16 1.53 -9.22 1.61
N ASP A 17 0.88 -9.70 0.54
CA ASP A 17 -0.57 -9.90 0.49
C ASP A 17 -1.02 -10.90 1.57
N SER A 18 -0.24 -11.97 1.81
CA SER A 18 -0.53 -12.95 2.87
C SER A 18 -0.49 -12.33 4.26
N CYS A 19 0.54 -11.52 4.52
CA CYS A 19 0.65 -10.77 5.76
C CYS A 19 -0.53 -9.79 5.90
N PHE A 20 -0.79 -9.00 4.87
CA PHE A 20 -1.79 -7.95 4.88
C PHE A 20 -3.20 -8.51 5.10
N LEU A 21 -3.61 -9.57 4.38
CA LEU A 21 -4.95 -10.13 4.52
C LEU A 21 -5.20 -10.68 5.93
N LYS A 22 -4.18 -11.29 6.55
CA LYS A 22 -4.25 -11.76 7.94
C LYS A 22 -4.38 -10.58 8.90
N TRP A 23 -3.49 -9.60 8.80
CA TRP A 23 -3.53 -8.40 9.63
C TRP A 23 -4.85 -7.63 9.47
N TYR A 24 -5.33 -7.49 8.25
CA TYR A 24 -6.56 -6.79 7.91
C TYR A 24 -7.78 -7.46 8.57
N SER A 25 -7.88 -8.78 8.45
CA SER A 25 -9.03 -9.56 8.96
C SER A 25 -9.00 -9.76 10.48
N GLU A 26 -7.81 -9.98 11.06
CA GLU A 26 -7.67 -10.32 12.47
C GLU A 26 -7.43 -9.11 13.37
N LYS A 27 -6.83 -8.03 12.84
CA LYS A 27 -6.41 -6.87 13.63
C LYS A 27 -7.16 -5.60 13.23
N PHE A 28 -7.09 -5.22 11.95
CA PHE A 28 -7.61 -3.94 11.48
C PHE A 28 -9.13 -3.84 11.59
N ILE A 29 -9.88 -4.75 10.94
CA ILE A 29 -11.36 -4.74 11.00
C ILE A 29 -11.87 -4.92 12.44
N ARG A 30 -11.11 -5.61 13.29
CA ARG A 30 -11.47 -5.82 14.71
C ARG A 30 -11.08 -4.65 15.63
N GLY A 31 -10.48 -3.59 15.09
CA GLY A 31 -10.06 -2.41 15.86
C GLY A 31 -8.91 -2.66 16.83
N THR A 32 -8.15 -3.75 16.67
CA THR A 32 -7.01 -4.09 17.54
C THR A 32 -5.65 -3.87 16.87
N ALA A 33 -5.63 -3.42 15.61
CA ALA A 33 -4.41 -3.03 14.92
C ALA A 33 -3.78 -1.81 15.61
N LYS A 34 -2.54 -1.99 16.08
CA LYS A 34 -1.76 -0.91 16.71
C LYS A 34 -0.60 -0.44 15.83
N THR A 35 -0.11 -1.30 14.96
CA THR A 35 1.06 -1.08 14.11
C THR A 35 0.83 -1.74 12.75
N ASP A 36 1.54 -1.25 11.74
CA ASP A 36 1.65 -1.94 10.45
C ASP A 36 2.74 -3.02 10.56
N GLU A 37 2.29 -4.26 10.80
CA GLU A 37 3.17 -5.42 10.95
C GLU A 37 3.78 -5.86 9.60
N CYS A 38 3.17 -5.43 8.48
CA CYS A 38 3.53 -5.83 7.13
C CYS A 38 4.38 -4.79 6.40
N GLU A 39 4.66 -3.63 7.02
CA GLU A 39 5.43 -2.53 6.46
C GLU A 39 6.77 -2.96 5.83
N PRO A 40 7.59 -3.85 6.44
CA PRO A 40 8.85 -4.27 5.84
C PRO A 40 8.67 -5.04 4.53
N LEU A 41 7.64 -5.89 4.45
CA LEU A 41 7.29 -6.64 3.25
C LEU A 41 6.74 -5.70 2.17
N PHE A 42 5.92 -4.72 2.59
CA PHE A 42 5.38 -3.72 1.69
C PHE A 42 6.48 -2.88 1.06
N LYS A 43 7.49 -2.44 1.83
CA LYS A 43 8.64 -1.68 1.31
C LYS A 43 9.37 -2.44 0.23
N GLN A 44 9.67 -3.72 0.45
CA GLN A 44 10.33 -4.57 -0.55
C GLN A 44 9.48 -4.72 -1.82
N TYR A 45 8.18 -4.95 -1.67
CA TYR A 45 7.28 -5.05 -2.82
C TYR A 45 7.18 -3.73 -3.60
N LYS A 46 7.02 -2.61 -2.89
CA LYS A 46 6.92 -1.26 -3.45
C LYS A 46 8.18 -0.88 -4.22
N GLU A 47 9.37 -1.21 -3.69
CA GLU A 47 10.63 -0.97 -4.38
C GLU A 47 10.76 -1.80 -5.66
N CYS A 48 10.40 -3.08 -5.62
CA CYS A 48 10.39 -3.95 -6.81
C CYS A 48 9.44 -3.38 -7.88
N LEU A 49 8.20 -3.09 -7.50
CA LEU A 49 7.19 -2.57 -8.40
C LEU A 49 7.58 -1.20 -8.96
N GLY A 50 8.16 -0.32 -8.14
CA GLY A 50 8.58 1.02 -8.55
C GLY A 50 9.60 1.02 -9.69
N LYS A 51 10.51 0.04 -9.72
CA LYS A 51 11.44 -0.14 -10.86
C LYS A 51 10.69 -0.51 -12.13
N ALA A 52 9.81 -1.52 -12.05
CA ALA A 52 9.02 -1.98 -13.19
C ALA A 52 8.06 -0.91 -13.74
N LEU A 53 7.51 -0.03 -12.89
CA LEU A 53 6.66 1.09 -13.31
C LEU A 53 7.45 2.12 -14.13
N LYS A 54 8.69 2.43 -13.69
CA LYS A 54 9.59 3.35 -14.40
C LYS A 54 10.05 2.79 -15.74
N GLU A 55 10.44 1.52 -15.79
CA GLU A 55 10.86 0.86 -17.04
C GLU A 55 9.76 0.82 -18.10
N ARG A 56 8.50 0.79 -17.67
CA ARG A 56 7.33 0.84 -18.54
C ARG A 56 6.84 2.26 -18.86
N GLY A 57 7.45 3.30 -18.28
CA GLY A 57 7.09 4.70 -18.50
C GLY A 57 5.70 5.10 -17.98
N ILE A 58 5.16 4.37 -17.01
CA ILE A 58 3.82 4.63 -16.42
C ILE A 58 3.90 5.33 -15.05
N ASP A 59 5.11 5.58 -14.55
CA ASP A 59 5.34 6.21 -13.26
C ASP A 59 4.79 7.65 -13.21
N THR A 60 5.00 8.45 -14.25
CA THR A 60 4.53 9.85 -14.29
C THR A 60 3.00 9.93 -14.25
N MET A 61 2.32 9.18 -15.11
CA MET A 61 0.85 9.12 -15.15
C MET A 61 0.26 8.62 -13.81
N LEU A 62 0.93 7.66 -13.16
CA LEU A 62 0.50 7.17 -11.86
C LEU A 62 0.63 8.22 -10.76
N GLU A 63 1.72 9.01 -10.76
CA GLU A 63 1.91 10.07 -9.78
C GLU A 63 0.94 11.25 -9.99
N GLU A 64 0.65 11.61 -11.24
CA GLU A 64 -0.40 12.60 -11.57
C GLU A 64 -1.76 12.15 -11.04
N ALA A 65 -2.19 10.92 -11.36
CA ALA A 65 -3.46 10.37 -10.88
C ALA A 65 -3.55 10.29 -9.35
N ARG A 66 -2.42 10.08 -8.65
CA ARG A 66 -2.35 10.13 -7.19
C ARG A 66 -2.46 11.55 -6.64
N ALA A 67 -1.94 12.54 -7.36
CA ALA A 67 -1.97 13.94 -6.95
C ALA A 67 -3.36 14.58 -7.12
N ASP A 68 -4.17 14.10 -8.06
CA ASP A 68 -5.48 14.67 -8.39
C ASP A 68 -6.44 14.77 -7.19
N ASN A 69 -6.32 13.87 -6.20
CA ASN A 69 -7.18 13.85 -5.01
C ASN A 69 -6.47 14.39 -3.74
N LYS A 70 -5.28 14.96 -3.87
CA LYS A 70 -4.44 15.32 -2.72
C LYS A 70 -5.09 16.36 -1.80
N GLU A 71 -5.77 17.36 -2.35
CA GLU A 71 -6.45 18.39 -1.54
C GLU A 71 -7.62 17.80 -0.73
N ASN A 72 -8.39 16.92 -1.37
CA ASN A 72 -9.47 16.17 -0.73
C ASN A 72 -8.92 15.27 0.40
N ASP A 73 -7.87 14.49 0.13
CA ASP A 73 -7.25 13.64 1.14
C ASP A 73 -6.74 14.44 2.34
N LEU A 74 -6.13 15.61 2.10
CA LEU A 74 -5.68 16.52 3.16
C LEU A 74 -6.82 17.06 4.01
N GLU A 75 -8.03 17.22 3.45
CA GLU A 75 -9.19 17.68 4.19
C GLU A 75 -9.78 16.55 5.07
N TYR A 76 -9.97 15.36 4.50
CA TYR A 76 -10.71 14.27 5.14
C TYR A 76 -9.85 13.27 5.93
N MET A 77 -8.53 13.26 5.75
CA MET A 77 -7.60 12.45 6.56
C MET A 77 -7.04 13.20 7.78
N LYS A 78 -7.54 14.40 8.10
CA LYS A 78 -7.14 15.11 9.32
C LYS A 78 -7.42 14.24 10.55
N PRO A 79 -6.47 14.11 11.49
CA PRO A 79 -6.72 13.41 12.73
C PRO A 79 -7.94 14.05 13.42
N SER A 80 -8.97 13.25 13.71
CA SER A 80 -10.09 13.75 14.51
C SER A 80 -9.55 14.20 15.87
N PRO A 81 -9.95 15.37 16.39
CA PRO A 81 -9.58 15.75 17.75
C PRO A 81 -10.12 14.67 18.68
N LYS A 82 -9.23 13.93 19.34
CA LYS A 82 -9.59 12.87 20.30
C LYS A 82 -10.62 13.46 21.27
N ALA A 83 -11.80 12.85 21.35
CA ALA A 83 -12.71 13.06 22.46
C ALA A 83 -11.92 12.80 23.75
N THR A 84 -11.84 13.83 24.59
CA THR A 84 -11.29 13.75 25.94
C THR A 84 -12.19 12.90 26.82
#